data_AF-A0A4P1KED8-F1
#
_entry.id   AF-A0A4P1KED8-F1
#
_cell.length_a   1.000
_cell.length_b   1.000
_cell.length_c   1.000
_cell.angle_alpha   90.00
_cell.angle_beta   90.00
_cell.angle_gamma   90.00
#
_symmetry.space_group_name_H-M   'P 1'
#
loop_
_entity.id
_entity.type
_entity.pdbx_description
1 polymer ?
#
loop_
_entity_poly.entity_id
_entity_poly.type
_entity_poly.pdbx_seq_one_letter_code
_entity_poly.pdbx_strand_id
1 'polypeptide(L)'
;MPGDYVKKPMQDCTGEEITQEWLYHMGVPVEDIAELAATGANTVPVMIPYITAFFMPRQAGDRPDVVPAGAVNFAFIGQFAESKQRDCIFTTEYSVRTPMEAVYTLLGIERGVPEVFNSTYDIRTLLDALHQLRDGEELALPGPSFLRDRVLARLDRTEIGALLHDAGLLAGEDA
;
A
#
# COMPACT_ATOMS: atom_id res chain seq x y z
N MET A 1 -6.23 -11.77 -21.40
CA MET A 1 -5.70 -13.13 -21.60
C MET A 1 -6.80 -14.12 -21.26
N PRO A 2 -6.83 -15.33 -21.86
CA PRO A 2 -7.76 -16.38 -21.44
C PRO A 2 -7.39 -16.91 -20.05
N GLY A 3 -8.35 -17.53 -19.35
CA GLY A 3 -8.12 -18.26 -18.11
C GLY A 3 -7.47 -19.63 -18.29
N ASP A 4 -7.06 -20.21 -17.16
CA ASP A 4 -6.40 -21.50 -17.04
C ASP A 4 -7.39 -22.68 -17.13
N TYR A 5 -8.66 -22.49 -16.75
CA TYR A 5 -9.73 -23.46 -16.97
C TYR A 5 -10.75 -22.96 -18.00
N VAL A 6 -11.35 -21.79 -17.76
CA VAL A 6 -12.26 -21.12 -18.69
C VAL A 6 -11.44 -20.38 -19.75
N LYS A 7 -11.51 -20.85 -21.00
CA LYS A 7 -10.70 -20.34 -22.13
C LYS A 7 -11.22 -19.05 -22.75
N LYS A 8 -11.69 -18.13 -21.90
CA LYS A 8 -12.17 -16.80 -22.26
C LYS A 8 -11.52 -15.72 -21.39
N PRO A 9 -11.38 -14.48 -21.90
CA PRO A 9 -11.10 -13.34 -21.04
C PRO A 9 -12.19 -13.17 -19.97
N MET A 10 -11.81 -12.79 -18.74
CA MET A 10 -12.76 -12.61 -17.62
C MET A 10 -13.92 -11.65 -17.93
N GLN A 11 -13.68 -10.63 -18.74
CA GLN A 11 -14.71 -9.67 -19.19
C GLN A 11 -15.84 -10.31 -20.04
N ASP A 12 -15.56 -11.47 -20.64
CA ASP A 12 -16.50 -12.23 -21.48
C ASP A 12 -17.10 -13.43 -20.73
N CYS A 13 -16.84 -13.54 -19.42
CA CYS A 13 -17.33 -14.61 -18.57
C CYS A 13 -18.65 -14.24 -17.87
N THR A 14 -19.55 -15.21 -17.74
CA THR A 14 -20.67 -15.14 -16.80
C THR A 14 -20.17 -15.31 -15.37
N GLY A 15 -21.03 -15.05 -14.38
CA GLY A 15 -20.69 -15.32 -12.98
C GLY A 15 -20.41 -16.79 -12.69
N GLU A 16 -21.13 -17.70 -13.34
CA GLU A 16 -20.88 -19.14 -13.23
C GLU A 16 -19.48 -19.48 -13.76
N GLU A 17 -19.09 -18.97 -14.94
CA GLU A 17 -17.77 -19.22 -15.52
C GLU A 17 -16.62 -18.64 -14.68
N ILE A 18 -16.81 -17.46 -14.07
CA ILE A 18 -15.84 -16.92 -13.10
C ILE A 18 -15.72 -17.86 -11.89
N THR A 19 -16.85 -18.41 -11.43
CA THR A 19 -16.86 -19.38 -10.32
C THR A 19 -16.13 -20.66 -10.71
N GLN A 20 -16.32 -21.16 -11.93
CA GLN A 20 -15.62 -22.35 -12.42
C GLN A 20 -14.09 -22.16 -12.44
N GLU A 21 -13.61 -21.01 -12.95
CA GLU A 21 -12.17 -20.66 -12.94
C GLU A 21 -11.63 -20.60 -11.50
N TRP A 22 -12.40 -20.01 -10.58
CA TRP A 22 -12.03 -19.91 -9.17
C TRP A 22 -11.95 -21.29 -8.49
N LEU A 23 -12.97 -22.15 -8.70
CA LEU A 23 -12.99 -23.52 -8.16
C LEU A 23 -11.80 -24.34 -8.67
N TYR A 24 -11.42 -24.18 -9.93
CA TYR A 24 -10.24 -24.82 -10.51
C TYR A 24 -8.95 -24.42 -9.75
N HIS A 25 -8.75 -23.13 -9.49
CA HIS A 25 -7.58 -22.67 -8.72
C HIS A 25 -7.59 -23.07 -7.24
N MET A 26 -8.76 -23.40 -6.68
CA MET A 26 -8.86 -23.99 -5.34
C MET A 26 -8.55 -25.49 -5.30
N GLY A 27 -8.38 -26.14 -6.45
CA GLY A 27 -8.08 -27.57 -6.54
C GLY A 27 -9.30 -28.49 -6.42
N VAL A 28 -10.50 -27.99 -6.73
CA VAL A 28 -11.71 -28.81 -6.83
C VAL A 28 -11.57 -29.82 -7.97
N PRO A 29 -11.97 -31.10 -7.80
CA PRO A 29 -11.95 -32.09 -8.88
C PRO A 29 -12.70 -31.58 -10.11
N VAL A 30 -12.09 -31.68 -11.30
CA VAL A 30 -12.60 -31.06 -12.54
C VAL A 30 -14.01 -31.55 -12.88
N GLU A 31 -14.30 -32.81 -12.57
CA GLU A 31 -15.60 -33.44 -12.72
C GLU A 31 -16.73 -32.75 -11.92
N ASP A 32 -16.39 -32.14 -10.77
CA ASP A 32 -17.36 -31.54 -9.85
C ASP A 32 -17.57 -30.04 -10.11
N ILE A 33 -16.62 -29.38 -10.78
CA ILE A 33 -16.59 -27.91 -10.94
C ILE A 33 -17.87 -27.37 -11.59
N ALA A 34 -18.39 -28.02 -12.63
CA ALA A 34 -19.56 -27.53 -13.36
C ALA A 34 -20.83 -27.54 -12.49
N GLU A 35 -21.06 -28.63 -11.75
CA GLU A 35 -22.23 -28.75 -10.87
C GLU A 35 -22.14 -27.76 -9.70
N LEU A 36 -20.96 -27.68 -9.07
CA LEU A 36 -20.72 -26.79 -7.93
C LEU A 36 -20.82 -25.31 -8.31
N ALA A 37 -20.32 -24.91 -9.48
CA ALA A 37 -20.44 -23.54 -9.95
C ALA A 37 -21.90 -23.15 -10.25
N ALA A 38 -22.69 -24.07 -10.82
CA ALA A 38 -24.07 -23.80 -11.21
C ALA A 38 -25.07 -23.82 -10.03
N THR A 39 -24.81 -24.65 -9.02
CA THR A 39 -25.79 -24.90 -7.93
C THR A 39 -25.30 -24.47 -6.55
N GLY A 40 -23.98 -24.43 -6.34
CA GLY A 40 -23.36 -24.16 -5.05
C GLY A 40 -23.08 -22.68 -4.78
N ALA A 41 -23.12 -21.82 -5.80
CA ALA A 41 -22.86 -20.40 -5.66
C ALA A 41 -23.75 -19.55 -6.59
N ASN A 42 -24.00 -18.31 -6.18
CA ASN A 42 -24.59 -17.28 -7.04
C ASN A 42 -23.60 -16.13 -7.17
N THR A 43 -22.96 -16.03 -8.33
CA THR A 43 -21.91 -15.04 -8.61
C THR A 43 -22.43 -14.01 -9.60
N VAL A 44 -22.32 -12.73 -9.24
CA VAL A 44 -22.77 -11.60 -10.08
C VAL A 44 -21.56 -10.77 -10.47
N PRO A 45 -21.09 -10.83 -11.73
CA PRO A 45 -19.97 -10.01 -12.18
C PRO A 45 -20.37 -8.54 -12.33
N VAL A 46 -19.42 -7.64 -12.13
CA VAL A 46 -19.59 -6.21 -12.34
C VAL A 46 -18.42 -5.68 -13.17
N MET A 47 -18.74 -4.97 -14.25
CA MET A 47 -17.75 -4.26 -15.06
C MET A 47 -17.63 -2.81 -14.58
N ILE A 48 -16.45 -2.44 -14.10
CA ILE A 48 -16.17 -1.10 -13.57
C ILE A 48 -15.05 -0.47 -14.42
N PRO A 49 -15.37 0.29 -15.49
CA PRO A 49 -14.37 0.76 -16.45
C PRO A 49 -13.29 1.68 -15.85
N TYR A 50 -13.60 2.34 -14.72
CA TYR A 50 -12.70 3.29 -14.07
C TYR A 50 -12.13 2.79 -12.74
N ILE A 51 -12.21 1.48 -12.45
CA ILE A 51 -11.74 0.96 -11.16
C ILE A 51 -10.24 1.23 -10.93
N THR A 52 -9.43 1.25 -11.98
CA THR A 52 -7.98 1.54 -11.90
C THR A 52 -7.63 3.01 -12.16
N ALA A 53 -8.61 3.89 -12.38
CA ALA A 53 -8.38 5.25 -12.86
C ALA A 53 -7.53 6.09 -11.90
N PHE A 54 -7.56 5.80 -10.60
CA PHE A 54 -6.71 6.47 -9.60
C PHE A 54 -5.22 6.29 -9.87
N PHE A 55 -4.80 5.17 -10.44
CA PHE A 55 -3.39 4.83 -10.64
C PHE A 55 -2.86 5.11 -12.05
N MET A 56 -3.63 5.83 -12.87
CA MET A 56 -3.11 6.32 -14.14
C MET A 56 -1.91 7.25 -13.87
N PRO A 57 -0.80 7.12 -14.64
CA PRO A 57 0.32 8.05 -14.55
C PRO A 57 -0.17 9.50 -14.68
N ARG A 58 0.36 10.37 -13.83
CA ARG A 58 -0.03 11.77 -13.74
C ARG A 58 1.21 12.66 -13.62
N GLN A 59 1.02 13.93 -13.90
CA GLN A 59 1.95 15.01 -13.62
C GLN A 59 1.35 16.00 -12.61
N ALA A 60 2.19 16.86 -12.05
CA ALA A 60 1.74 17.93 -11.16
C ALA A 60 0.75 18.84 -11.92
N GLY A 61 -0.41 19.11 -11.33
CA GLY A 61 -1.48 19.91 -11.92
C GLY A 61 -2.59 19.12 -12.61
N ASP A 62 -2.43 17.81 -12.87
CA ASP A 62 -3.51 16.98 -13.43
C ASP A 62 -4.70 16.81 -12.47
N ARG A 63 -4.43 16.93 -11.16
CA ARG A 63 -5.43 16.96 -10.10
C ARG A 63 -5.52 18.38 -9.53
N PRO A 64 -6.73 18.94 -9.34
CA PRO A 64 -6.88 20.25 -8.75
C PRO A 64 -6.54 20.20 -7.26
N ASP A 65 -5.90 21.26 -6.76
CA ASP A 65 -5.75 21.46 -5.32
C ASP A 65 -7.10 21.38 -4.61
N VAL A 66 -7.13 20.82 -3.40
CA VAL A 66 -8.36 20.71 -2.58
C VAL A 66 -9.10 22.06 -2.50
N VAL A 67 -8.38 23.12 -2.18
CA VAL A 67 -8.85 24.51 -2.31
C VAL A 67 -7.90 25.23 -3.27
N PRO A 68 -8.30 25.46 -4.52
CA PRO A 68 -7.45 26.16 -5.48
C PRO A 68 -7.09 27.58 -5.02
N ALA A 69 -5.93 28.07 -5.45
CA ALA A 69 -5.49 29.42 -5.13
C ALA A 69 -6.54 30.46 -5.58
N GLY A 70 -6.97 31.32 -4.64
CA GLY A 70 -8.00 32.33 -4.89
C GLY A 70 -9.45 31.82 -4.84
N ALA A 71 -9.68 30.52 -4.58
CA ALA A 71 -11.02 30.01 -4.35
C ALA A 71 -11.63 30.65 -3.09
N VAL A 72 -12.87 31.12 -3.20
CA VAL A 72 -13.59 31.82 -2.12
C VAL A 72 -14.62 30.91 -1.44
N ASN A 73 -15.30 30.07 -2.21
CA ASN A 73 -16.48 29.33 -1.75
C ASN A 73 -16.63 27.95 -2.41
N PHE A 74 -15.56 27.40 -3.00
CA PHE A 74 -15.58 26.08 -3.61
C PHE A 74 -14.30 25.30 -3.32
N ALA A 75 -14.41 23.99 -3.37
CA ALA A 75 -13.33 23.03 -3.15
C ALA A 75 -13.55 21.76 -3.97
N PHE A 76 -12.48 21.02 -4.24
CA PHE A 76 -12.51 19.67 -4.77
C PHE A 76 -12.17 18.68 -3.66
N ILE A 77 -12.95 17.60 -3.56
CA ILE A 77 -12.78 16.56 -2.54
C ILE A 77 -12.75 15.17 -3.17
N GLY A 78 -12.21 14.21 -2.44
CA GLY A 78 -12.08 12.83 -2.87
C GLY A 78 -10.77 12.53 -3.59
N GLN A 79 -10.70 11.34 -4.17
CA GLN A 79 -9.47 10.70 -4.64
C GLN A 79 -8.80 11.38 -5.85
N PHE A 80 -9.52 12.26 -6.54
CA PHE A 80 -9.00 13.03 -7.67
C PHE A 80 -8.64 14.48 -7.31
N ALA A 81 -8.79 14.90 -6.06
CA ALA A 81 -8.23 16.17 -5.58
C ALA A 81 -6.76 15.99 -5.17
N GLU A 82 -5.99 17.08 -5.17
CA GLU A 82 -4.60 17.12 -4.72
C GLU A 82 -4.54 17.77 -3.32
N SER A 83 -4.46 16.92 -2.29
CA SER A 83 -4.04 17.34 -0.96
C SER A 83 -2.58 17.81 -0.99
N LYS A 84 -2.24 18.79 -0.14
CA LYS A 84 -0.84 19.19 0.08
C LYS A 84 -0.05 18.17 0.90
N GLN A 85 -0.73 17.16 1.45
CA GLN A 85 -0.13 16.07 2.19
C GLN A 85 0.35 14.96 1.24
N ARG A 86 1.31 14.15 1.72
CA ARG A 86 1.88 12.99 1.03
C ARG A 86 1.00 11.72 1.12
N ASP A 87 -0.32 11.89 1.14
CA ASP A 87 -1.28 10.82 1.41
C ASP A 87 -1.54 9.94 0.17
N CYS A 88 -2.07 8.74 0.39
CA CYS A 88 -2.31 7.73 -0.63
C CYS A 88 -3.80 7.68 -1.02
N ILE A 89 -4.07 7.76 -2.32
CA ILE A 89 -5.40 7.51 -2.89
C ILE A 89 -5.73 6.01 -2.93
N PHE A 90 -6.94 5.67 -3.38
CA PHE A 90 -7.51 4.32 -3.24
C PHE A 90 -7.71 3.95 -1.75
N THR A 91 -7.79 4.94 -0.87
CA THR A 91 -8.01 4.76 0.57
C THR A 91 -9.21 5.58 1.02
N THR A 92 -9.94 5.08 2.00
CA THR A 92 -11.00 5.87 2.64
C THR A 92 -10.43 7.08 3.38
N GLU A 93 -9.21 6.99 3.90
CA GLU A 93 -8.49 8.07 4.58
C GLU A 93 -8.40 9.32 3.68
N TYR A 94 -7.98 9.18 2.43
CA TYR A 94 -7.88 10.32 1.50
C TYR A 94 -9.25 10.97 1.22
N SER A 95 -10.33 10.17 1.21
CA SER A 95 -11.72 10.65 1.08
C SER A 95 -12.22 11.36 2.33
N VAL A 96 -11.56 11.20 3.49
CA VAL A 96 -11.87 11.92 4.72
C VAL A 96 -10.99 13.15 4.87
N ARG A 97 -9.70 13.03 4.54
CA ARG A 97 -8.70 14.10 4.57
C ARG A 97 -9.10 15.26 3.67
N THR A 98 -9.40 15.00 2.39
CA THR A 98 -9.66 16.08 1.44
C THR A 98 -10.90 16.93 1.82
N PRO A 99 -12.03 16.38 2.29
CA PRO A 99 -13.08 17.17 2.90
C PRO A 99 -12.67 17.90 4.18
N MET A 100 -11.89 17.27 5.06
CA MET A 100 -11.43 17.93 6.29
C MET A 100 -10.59 19.18 5.94
N GLU A 101 -9.63 19.05 5.03
CA GLU A 101 -8.81 20.16 4.53
C GLU A 101 -9.66 21.25 3.88
N ALA A 102 -10.63 20.88 3.03
CA ALA A 102 -11.53 21.82 2.37
C ALA A 102 -12.37 22.62 3.37
N VAL A 103 -13.03 21.93 4.30
CA VAL A 103 -13.92 22.54 5.30
C VAL A 103 -13.11 23.45 6.23
N TYR A 104 -11.94 22.99 6.69
CA TYR A 104 -11.10 23.77 7.60
C TYR A 104 -10.58 25.04 6.94
N THR A 105 -10.16 24.93 5.67
CA THR A 105 -9.64 26.08 4.91
C THR A 105 -10.74 27.09 4.60
N LEU A 106 -11.89 26.66 4.06
CA LEU A 106 -12.95 27.57 3.61
C LEU A 106 -13.74 28.20 4.76
N LEU A 107 -13.89 27.50 5.89
CA LEU A 107 -14.62 28.03 7.06
C LEU A 107 -13.71 28.69 8.09
N GLY A 108 -12.40 28.74 7.85
CA GLY A 108 -11.43 29.34 8.77
C GLY A 108 -11.41 28.64 10.14
N ILE A 109 -11.45 27.31 10.17
CA ILE A 109 -11.45 26.54 11.42
C ILE A 109 -10.07 26.61 12.07
N GLU A 110 -9.97 27.18 13.28
CA GLU A 110 -8.73 27.33 14.04
C GLU A 110 -8.32 26.03 14.78
N ARG A 111 -8.24 24.92 14.05
CA ARG A 111 -7.79 23.62 14.56
C ARG A 111 -6.87 22.95 13.53
N GLY A 112 -5.80 22.32 13.99
CA GLY A 112 -4.90 21.58 13.11
C GLY A 112 -5.58 20.37 12.46
N VAL A 113 -5.43 20.24 11.14
CA VAL A 113 -5.67 18.98 10.43
C VAL A 113 -4.46 18.07 10.68
N PRO A 114 -4.64 16.81 11.14
CA PRO A 114 -3.51 15.90 11.34
C PRO A 114 -2.73 15.72 10.04
N GLU A 115 -1.40 15.80 10.09
CA GLU A 115 -0.55 15.41 8.97
C GLU A 115 -0.67 13.91 8.67
N VAL A 116 -0.16 13.49 7.50
CA VAL A 116 0.01 12.07 7.23
C VAL A 116 1.05 11.49 8.18
N PHE A 117 0.72 10.38 8.83
CA PHE A 117 1.56 9.72 9.84
C PHE A 117 3.03 9.62 9.41
N ASN A 118 3.92 10.15 10.24
CA ASN A 118 5.32 10.47 9.93
C ASN A 118 6.29 9.25 9.88
N SER A 119 5.78 8.04 9.66
CA SER A 119 6.56 6.79 9.58
C SER A 119 7.78 6.88 8.65
N THR A 120 7.65 7.51 7.48
CA THR A 120 8.75 7.70 6.51
C THR A 120 9.91 8.53 7.04
N TYR A 121 9.70 9.30 8.11
CA TYR A 121 10.70 10.14 8.75
C TYR A 121 11.17 9.58 10.10
N ASP A 122 10.56 8.49 10.59
CA ASP A 122 10.97 7.82 11.83
C ASP A 122 12.03 6.75 11.52
N ILE A 123 13.25 6.98 11.98
CA ILE A 123 14.38 6.06 11.76
C ILE A 123 14.08 4.63 12.23
N ARG A 124 13.31 4.47 13.31
CA ARG A 124 12.96 3.14 13.85
C ARG A 124 12.14 2.37 12.83
N THR A 125 11.13 3.03 12.27
CA THR A 125 10.29 2.43 11.22
C THR A 125 11.10 2.11 9.96
N LEU A 126 12.09 2.94 9.62
CA LEU A 126 12.97 2.68 8.47
C LEU A 126 13.89 1.48 8.68
N LEU A 127 14.43 1.30 9.89
CA LEU A 127 15.26 0.15 10.25
C LEU A 127 14.41 -1.13 10.30
N ASP A 128 13.23 -1.08 10.90
CA ASP A 128 12.29 -2.21 10.92
C ASP A 128 11.88 -2.60 9.49
N ALA A 129 11.57 -1.62 8.64
CA ALA A 129 11.26 -1.86 7.23
C ALA A 129 12.43 -2.50 6.50
N LEU A 130 13.67 -2.09 6.78
CA LEU A 130 14.86 -2.70 6.21
C LEU A 130 15.02 -4.16 6.62
N HIS A 131 14.79 -4.47 7.90
CA HIS A 131 14.84 -5.86 8.39
C HIS A 131 13.77 -6.73 7.70
N GLN A 132 12.54 -6.23 7.60
CA GLN A 132 11.46 -6.96 6.91
C GLN A 132 11.70 -7.13 5.41
N LEU A 133 12.25 -6.12 4.73
CA LEU A 133 12.64 -6.20 3.31
C LEU A 133 13.81 -7.17 3.07
N ARG A 134 14.48 -7.60 4.14
CA ARG A 134 15.57 -8.58 4.11
C ARG A 134 15.12 -9.95 4.61
N ASP A 135 13.82 -10.21 4.73
CA ASP A 135 13.28 -11.46 5.27
C ASP A 135 13.80 -11.80 6.68
N GLY A 136 14.15 -10.77 7.45
CA GLY A 136 14.71 -10.91 8.80
C GLY A 136 16.22 -11.13 8.86
N GLU A 137 16.91 -11.12 7.72
CA GLU A 137 18.36 -11.31 7.68
C GLU A 137 19.14 -10.07 8.14
N GLU A 138 20.17 -10.31 8.94
CA GLU A 138 21.10 -9.28 9.41
C GLU A 138 21.80 -8.54 8.27
N LEU A 139 22.39 -7.39 8.59
CA LEU A 139 23.22 -6.64 7.64
C LEU A 139 24.51 -7.41 7.34
N ALA A 140 24.67 -7.78 6.07
CA ALA A 140 25.93 -8.29 5.55
C ALA A 140 26.95 -7.14 5.46
N LEU A 141 27.77 -6.96 6.50
CA LEU A 141 28.86 -5.98 6.49
C LEU A 141 29.98 -6.47 5.55
N PRO A 142 30.26 -5.78 4.43
CA PRO A 142 31.28 -6.22 3.48
C PRO A 142 32.69 -6.01 4.05
N GLY A 143 33.54 -7.03 3.97
CA GLY A 143 34.97 -6.92 4.26
C GLY A 143 35.55 -8.10 5.05
N PRO A 144 36.88 -8.08 5.31
CA PRO A 144 37.54 -9.05 6.18
C PRO A 144 36.97 -8.98 7.62
N SER A 145 36.90 -10.13 8.31
CA SER A 145 36.34 -10.24 9.67
C SER A 145 36.92 -9.21 10.66
N PHE A 146 38.24 -9.01 10.65
CA PHE A 146 38.88 -8.06 11.56
C PHE A 146 38.43 -6.59 11.39
N LEU A 147 38.03 -6.19 10.17
CA LEU A 147 37.49 -4.85 9.90
C LEU A 147 36.04 -4.76 10.36
N ARG A 148 35.25 -5.81 10.12
CA ARG A 148 33.87 -5.94 10.61
C ARG A 148 33.81 -5.81 12.12
N ASP A 149 34.61 -6.59 12.84
CA ASP A 149 34.61 -6.63 14.31
C ASP A 149 34.99 -5.26 14.91
N ARG A 150 35.94 -4.54 14.29
CA ARG A 150 36.33 -3.21 14.73
C ARG A 150 35.24 -2.16 14.49
N VAL A 151 34.47 -2.29 13.40
CA VAL A 151 33.35 -1.41 13.08
C VAL A 151 32.17 -1.68 14.02
N LEU A 152 31.81 -2.94 14.23
CA LEU A 152 30.78 -3.36 15.19
C LEU A 152 31.12 -2.86 16.60
N ALA A 153 32.32 -3.14 17.10
CA ALA A 153 32.75 -2.69 18.43
C ALA A 153 32.77 -1.15 18.60
N ARG A 154 32.76 -0.38 17.50
CA ARG A 154 32.61 1.07 17.53
C ARG A 154 31.14 1.50 17.48
N LEU A 155 30.31 0.79 16.73
CA LEU A 155 28.86 1.01 16.62
C LEU A 155 28.13 0.66 17.92
N ASP A 156 28.50 -0.45 18.56
CA ASP A 156 27.87 -0.94 19.81
C ASP A 156 28.08 0.03 20.98
N ARG A 157 29.06 0.94 20.86
CA ARG A 157 29.31 2.02 21.82
C ARG A 157 28.45 3.27 21.57
N THR A 158 27.47 3.18 20.68
CA THR A 158 26.61 4.29 20.27
C THR A 158 25.14 3.88 20.25
N GLU A 159 24.26 4.88 20.36
CA GLU A 159 22.80 4.69 20.19
C GLU A 159 22.43 4.11 18.81
N ILE A 160 23.28 4.29 17.79
CA ILE A 160 23.06 3.70 16.47
C ILE A 160 23.18 2.18 16.54
N GLY A 161 24.15 1.66 17.29
CA GLY A 161 24.30 0.22 17.52
C GLY A 161 23.07 -0.35 18.21
N ALA A 162 22.63 0.30 19.30
CA ALA A 162 21.42 -0.11 20.02
C ALA A 162 20.19 -0.17 19.10
N LEU A 163 19.95 0.87 18.30
CA LEU A 163 18.83 0.89 17.34
C LEU A 163 18.93 -0.20 16.27
N LEU A 164 20.15 -0.54 15.82
CA LEU A 164 20.35 -1.60 14.83
C LEU A 164 20.12 -3.00 15.45
N HIS A 165 20.51 -3.23 16.70
CA HIS A 165 20.19 -4.47 17.41
C HIS A 165 18.70 -4.60 17.69
N ASP A 166 18.06 -3.52 18.18
CA ASP A 166 16.61 -3.51 18.45
C ASP A 166 15.80 -3.82 17.18
N ALA A 167 16.25 -3.34 16.02
CA ALA A 167 15.64 -3.61 14.73
C ALA A 167 16.02 -4.98 14.13
N GLY A 168 16.82 -5.81 14.81
CA GLY A 168 17.25 -7.12 14.32
C GLY A 168 18.20 -7.06 13.11
N LEU A 169 18.92 -5.95 12.94
CA LEU A 169 19.83 -5.73 11.81
C LEU A 169 21.28 -6.12 12.11
N LEU A 170 21.62 -6.36 13.38
CA LEU A 170 22.92 -6.84 13.85
C LEU A 170 22.72 -7.98 14.85
N ALA A 171 23.56 -9.02 14.76
CA ALA A 171 23.60 -10.12 15.72
C ALA A 171 23.63 -9.61 17.16
N GLY A 172 22.73 -10.12 18.02
CA GLY A 172 22.82 -9.87 19.45
C GLY A 172 24.08 -10.50 20.05
N GLU A 173 24.54 -10.00 21.20
CA GLU A 173 25.68 -10.58 21.94
C GLU A 173 25.45 -12.03 22.43
N ASP A 174 24.27 -12.63 22.20
CA ASP A 174 23.89 -13.99 22.62
C ASP A 174 23.64 -14.95 21.44
N ALA A 175 24.62 -15.10 20.54
CA ALA A 175 24.69 -16.18 19.54
C ALA A 175 26.03 -16.92 19.59
#